data_AF-A0A7V4GB80-F1
#
_entry.id   AF-A0A7V4GB80-F1
#
_cell.length_a   1.000
_cell.length_b   1.000
_cell.length_c   1.000
_cell.angle_alpha   90.00
_cell.angle_beta   90.00
_cell.angle_gamma   90.00
#
_symmetry.space_group_name_H-M   'P 1'
#
loop_
_entity.id
_entity.type
_entity.pdbx_description
1 polymer ?
#
loop_
_entity_poly.entity_id
_entity_poly.type
_entity_poly.pdbx_seq_one_letter_code
_entity_poly.pdbx_strand_id
1 'polypeptide(L)'
;MSGDDRMDRDDSGPATSSTSTTGLSLGRADSQQLLVLPLMSYTAVTTDREMATSFVRQLLQAASKMIPTREWSTQDLRDILGFVLEGGVDPVPMLEGRYLRKRLKEQLARAERYSEPFSLMFVSLSENADAIHHQGLVDLLMERLRRSDMVFLYRRRVAIILPHTNEKAAEGLIARIRTLAAATIPAEVVIETLVRTYPSGDFAHPAEVLDWAEDQLR
;
A
#
# COMPACT_ATOMS: atom_id res chain seq x y z
N MET A 1 -61.49 -12.59 21.89
CA MET A 1 -60.68 -13.80 22.17
C MET A 1 -59.24 -13.39 21.84
N SER A 2 -58.54 -12.65 22.71
CA SER A 2 -58.11 -12.93 24.09
C SER A 2 -56.95 -13.94 24.14
N GLY A 3 -55.83 -13.49 24.73
CA GLY A 3 -54.59 -14.23 24.99
C GLY A 3 -53.45 -13.69 24.11
N ASP A 4 -52.60 -12.74 24.51
CA ASP A 4 -52.00 -12.42 25.81
C ASP A 4 -51.28 -13.63 26.43
N ASP A 5 -49.98 -13.74 26.14
CA ASP A 5 -49.06 -14.57 26.90
C ASP A 5 -47.69 -13.87 26.97
N ARG A 6 -47.51 -13.17 28.10
CA ARG A 6 -46.23 -12.62 28.56
C ARG A 6 -45.46 -13.76 29.22
N MET A 7 -44.22 -13.98 28.81
CA MET A 7 -43.24 -14.64 29.66
C MET A 7 -42.07 -13.69 29.92
N ASP A 8 -42.06 -13.20 31.15
CA ASP A 8 -40.89 -12.70 31.86
C ASP A 8 -39.80 -13.77 31.91
N ARG A 9 -38.56 -13.37 31.66
CA ARG A 9 -37.38 -14.15 32.10
C ARG A 9 -36.38 -13.23 32.76
N ASP A 10 -36.08 -13.62 33.99
CA ASP A 10 -35.16 -13.05 34.95
C ASP A 10 -33.72 -12.96 34.44
N ASP A 11 -33.16 -11.77 34.68
CA ASP A 11 -31.96 -11.50 35.47
C ASP A 11 -31.02 -12.68 35.80
N SER A 12 -29.79 -12.59 35.29
CA SER A 12 -28.60 -13.26 35.84
C SER A 12 -27.34 -12.65 35.19
N GLY A 13 -26.80 -11.60 35.79
CA GLY A 13 -25.41 -11.18 35.55
C GLY A 13 -24.41 -12.23 36.05
N PRO A 14 -23.18 -12.26 35.50
CA PRO A 14 -22.05 -12.29 36.43
C PRO A 14 -20.78 -11.56 35.96
N ALA A 15 -20.01 -11.18 37.00
CA ALA A 15 -18.56 -11.17 37.10
C ALA A 15 -17.74 -10.17 36.26
N THR A 16 -17.38 -9.07 36.93
CA THR A 16 -16.15 -8.31 36.68
C THR A 16 -14.92 -9.20 36.90
N SER A 17 -14.31 -9.67 35.82
CA SER A 17 -12.99 -10.31 35.84
C SER A 17 -11.90 -9.24 35.69
N SER A 18 -11.16 -9.04 36.77
CA SER A 18 -9.92 -8.29 36.84
C SER A 18 -8.84 -8.93 35.97
N THR A 19 -8.40 -8.23 34.92
CA THR A 19 -7.27 -8.66 34.09
C THR A 19 -5.96 -8.37 34.79
N SER A 20 -5.33 -9.43 35.28
CA SER A 20 -3.98 -9.45 35.81
C SER A 20 -2.98 -9.12 34.70
N THR A 21 -2.24 -8.02 34.86
CA THR A 21 -1.10 -7.66 34.02
C THR A 21 -0.01 -8.73 34.17
N THR A 22 0.07 -9.63 33.20
CA THR A 22 1.12 -10.65 33.13
C THR A 22 2.36 -9.97 32.59
N GLY A 23 3.32 -9.70 33.47
CA GLY A 23 4.65 -9.25 33.08
C GLY A 23 5.35 -10.33 32.26
N LEU A 24 5.47 -10.09 30.94
CA LEU A 24 6.39 -10.81 30.09
C LEU A 24 7.83 -10.44 30.49
N SER A 25 8.42 -11.28 31.33
CA SER A 25 9.87 -11.32 31.54
C SER A 25 10.51 -11.87 30.26
N LEU A 26 10.90 -10.97 29.37
CA LEU A 26 11.75 -11.32 28.23
C LEU A 26 13.18 -11.54 28.72
N GLY A 27 13.69 -12.71 28.36
CA GLY A 27 15.04 -13.18 28.64
C GLY A 27 16.10 -12.14 28.27
N ARG A 28 17.07 -12.07 29.18
CA ARG A 28 18.30 -11.29 29.13
C ARG A 28 19.10 -11.62 27.87
N ALA A 29 18.93 -10.81 26.82
CA ALA A 29 19.81 -10.77 25.68
C ALA A 29 20.85 -9.66 25.92
N ASP A 30 22.11 -10.05 25.94
CA ASP A 30 23.26 -9.18 26.14
C ASP A 30 23.31 -8.03 25.12
N SER A 31 23.66 -6.84 25.62
CA SER A 31 24.17 -5.70 24.86
C SER A 31 23.29 -5.14 23.73
N GLN A 32 22.01 -4.87 24.01
CA GLN A 32 21.30 -3.84 23.25
C GLN A 32 21.80 -2.46 23.67
N GLN A 33 22.56 -1.79 22.80
CA GLN A 33 22.60 -0.32 22.82
C GLN A 33 21.17 0.15 22.55
N LEU A 34 20.40 0.33 23.62
CA LEU A 34 19.10 0.99 23.58
C LEU A 34 19.30 2.30 22.84
N LEU A 35 18.67 2.42 21.67
CA LEU A 35 18.55 3.70 20.97
C LEU A 35 17.86 4.66 21.93
N VAL A 36 18.63 5.49 22.62
CA VAL A 36 18.10 6.60 23.42
C VAL A 36 17.59 7.61 22.42
N LEU A 37 16.33 7.46 22.01
CA LEU A 37 15.65 8.47 21.24
C LEU A 37 15.41 9.66 22.18
N PRO A 38 15.80 10.89 21.78
CA PRO A 38 15.43 12.06 22.56
C PRO A 38 13.91 12.09 22.72
N LEU A 39 13.45 12.38 23.94
CA LEU A 39 12.04 12.63 24.25
C LEU A 39 11.61 13.90 23.50
N MET A 40 11.32 13.76 22.21
CA MET A 40 10.78 14.83 21.40
C MET A 40 9.26 14.84 21.58
N SER A 41 8.73 15.96 22.03
CA SER A 41 7.29 16.15 22.11
C SER A 41 6.68 16.04 20.71
N TYR A 42 5.61 15.27 20.55
CA TYR A 42 4.87 15.17 19.28
C TYR A 42 4.51 16.55 18.73
N THR A 43 4.02 17.44 19.59
CA THR A 43 3.69 18.82 19.21
C THR A 43 4.88 19.56 18.62
N ALA A 44 6.06 19.44 19.23
CA ALA A 44 7.29 20.06 18.77
C ALA A 44 7.75 19.56 17.39
N VAL A 45 7.62 18.25 17.13
CA VAL A 45 7.96 17.67 15.81
C VAL A 45 6.97 18.13 14.73
N THR A 46 5.70 18.37 15.07
CA THR A 46 4.67 18.79 14.10
C THR A 46 4.65 20.28 13.78
N THR A 47 5.16 21.13 14.68
CA THR A 47 5.09 22.60 14.52
C THR A 47 6.41 23.25 14.13
N ASP A 48 7.54 22.58 14.37
CA ASP A 48 8.88 23.09 14.05
C ASP A 48 9.53 22.28 12.92
N ARG A 49 9.82 22.95 11.80
CA ARG A 49 10.41 22.35 10.60
C ARG A 49 11.81 21.78 10.86
N GLU A 50 12.61 22.43 11.68
CA GLU A 50 13.97 21.96 11.99
C GLU A 50 13.91 20.70 12.84
N MET A 51 13.01 20.64 13.82
CA MET A 51 12.79 19.44 14.63
C MET A 51 12.23 18.29 13.78
N ALA A 52 11.26 18.54 12.90
CA ALA A 52 10.77 17.53 11.96
C ALA A 52 11.90 16.95 11.10
N THR A 53 12.78 17.83 10.58
CA THR A 53 13.91 17.41 9.76
C THR A 53 14.93 16.60 10.56
N SER A 54 15.23 17.01 11.81
CA SER A 54 16.12 16.29 12.71
C SER A 54 15.58 14.89 13.05
N PHE A 55 14.27 14.80 13.33
CA PHE A 55 13.60 13.54 13.60
C PHE A 55 13.68 12.56 12.42
N VAL A 56 13.39 13.04 11.20
CA VAL A 56 13.51 12.21 9.99
C VAL A 56 14.94 11.70 9.78
N ARG A 57 15.97 12.54 10.02
CA ARG A 57 17.37 12.09 9.93
C ARG A 57 17.71 11.03 10.97
N GLN A 58 17.23 11.19 12.20
CA GLN A 58 17.44 10.19 13.27
C GLN A 58 16.78 8.87 12.93
N LEU A 59 15.55 8.88 12.39
CA LEU A 59 14.88 7.68 11.89
C LEU A 59 15.66 7.01 10.76
N LEU A 60 16.15 7.77 9.77
CA LEU A 60 16.96 7.21 8.69
C LEU A 60 18.25 6.58 9.22
N GLN A 61 18.91 7.23 10.18
CA GLN A 61 20.12 6.71 10.80
C GLN A 61 19.85 5.46 11.64
N ALA A 62 18.71 5.38 12.33
CA ALA A 62 18.32 4.17 13.05
C ALA A 62 18.03 3.02 12.08
N ALA A 63 17.29 3.30 11.00
CA ALA A 63 16.97 2.30 9.98
C ALA A 63 18.22 1.75 9.28
N SER A 64 19.19 2.61 8.94
CA SER A 64 20.46 2.17 8.33
C SER A 64 21.32 1.34 9.28
N LYS A 65 21.26 1.59 10.59
CA LYS A 65 21.92 0.73 11.58
C LYS A 65 21.27 -0.66 11.68
N MET A 66 19.94 -0.75 11.51
CA MET A 66 19.22 -2.03 11.59
C MET A 66 19.45 -2.90 10.35
N ILE A 67 19.47 -2.29 9.15
CA ILE A 67 19.72 -3.01 7.89
C ILE A 67 20.77 -2.23 7.08
N PRO A 68 22.07 -2.49 7.30
CA PRO A 68 23.16 -1.71 6.69
C PRO A 68 23.27 -1.85 5.18
N THR A 69 22.78 -2.96 4.63
CA THR A 69 22.86 -3.27 3.20
C THR A 69 21.80 -2.58 2.35
N ARG A 70 20.81 -1.91 2.99
CA ARG A 70 19.69 -1.27 2.29
C ARG A 70 19.86 0.24 2.28
N GLU A 71 19.68 0.85 1.10
CA GLU A 71 19.50 2.30 0.99
C GLU A 71 18.09 2.68 1.46
N TRP A 72 18.01 3.61 2.40
CA TRP A 72 16.75 4.05 3.00
C TRP A 72 16.32 5.40 2.45
N SER A 73 15.11 5.48 1.91
CA SER A 73 14.47 6.75 1.55
C SER A 73 13.49 7.22 2.63
N THR A 74 13.15 8.51 2.61
CA THR A 74 12.10 9.06 3.47
C THR A 74 10.73 8.44 3.18
N GLN A 75 10.50 7.98 1.95
CA GLN A 75 9.27 7.30 1.57
C GLN A 75 9.21 5.90 2.21
N ASP A 76 10.30 5.14 2.24
CA ASP A 76 10.35 3.83 2.90
C ASP A 76 9.99 3.93 4.39
N LEU A 77 10.51 4.95 5.08
CA LEU A 77 10.19 5.19 6.48
C LEU A 77 8.72 5.54 6.68
N ARG A 78 8.17 6.38 5.80
CA ARG A 78 6.75 6.74 5.84
C ARG A 78 5.86 5.50 5.63
N ASP A 79 6.23 4.65 4.69
CA ASP A 79 5.47 3.43 4.37
C ASP A 79 5.50 2.45 5.55
N ILE A 80 6.67 2.25 6.19
CA ILE A 80 6.81 1.39 7.38
C ILE A 80 6.07 1.96 8.59
N LEU A 81 6.19 3.26 8.86
CA LEU A 81 5.49 3.89 9.98
C LEU A 81 3.97 3.86 9.77
N GLY A 82 3.52 4.07 8.53
CA GLY A 82 2.12 3.88 8.15
C GLY A 82 1.66 2.45 8.44
N PHE A 83 2.43 1.44 8.00
CA PHE A 83 2.16 0.03 8.27
C PHE A 83 1.99 -0.28 9.76
N VAL A 84 2.90 0.21 10.61
CA VAL A 84 2.87 -0.05 12.06
C VAL A 84 1.72 0.69 12.74
N LEU A 85 1.48 1.95 12.38
CA LEU A 85 0.44 2.77 12.99
C LEU A 85 -0.98 2.33 12.62
N GLU A 86 -1.16 1.76 11.43
CA GLU A 86 -2.47 1.31 10.95
C GLU A 86 -2.85 -0.10 11.46
N GLY A 87 -1.98 -0.78 12.23
CA GLY A 87 -2.33 -2.00 12.97
C GLY A 87 -2.32 -3.30 12.15
N GLY A 88 -1.58 -3.34 11.06
CA GLY A 88 -1.61 -4.45 10.10
C GLY A 88 -2.61 -4.18 8.98
N VAL A 89 -2.15 -4.34 7.75
CA VAL A 89 -2.79 -3.80 6.54
C VAL A 89 -4.06 -4.59 6.22
N ASP A 90 -5.20 -3.89 6.13
CA ASP A 90 -6.30 -4.36 5.28
C ASP A 90 -5.73 -4.47 3.86
N PRO A 91 -5.65 -5.67 3.25
CA PRO A 91 -4.93 -5.87 2.00
C PRO A 91 -5.45 -4.93 0.92
N VAL A 92 -4.53 -4.43 0.08
CA VAL A 92 -4.88 -3.63 -1.11
C VAL A 92 -6.00 -4.35 -1.87
N PRO A 93 -7.10 -3.68 -2.22
CA PRO A 93 -8.26 -4.35 -2.79
C PRO A 93 -7.88 -4.97 -4.13
N MET A 94 -7.78 -6.30 -4.16
CA MET A 94 -7.67 -7.08 -5.38
C MET A 94 -9.05 -7.29 -5.97
N LEU A 95 -9.22 -6.80 -7.20
CA LEU A 95 -10.48 -6.84 -7.92
C LEU A 95 -10.32 -7.68 -9.19
N GLU A 96 -11.40 -8.33 -9.60
CA GLU A 96 -11.43 -8.98 -10.90
C GLU A 96 -11.35 -7.93 -12.02
N GLY A 97 -10.68 -8.25 -13.13
CA GLY A 97 -10.51 -7.33 -14.26
C GLY A 97 -11.83 -6.79 -14.84
N ARG A 98 -12.96 -7.51 -14.72
CA ARG A 98 -14.29 -7.00 -15.14
C ARG A 98 -14.71 -5.71 -14.44
N TYR A 99 -14.14 -5.40 -13.27
CA TYR A 99 -14.43 -4.19 -12.52
C TYR A 99 -13.53 -3.00 -12.90
N LEU A 100 -12.46 -3.22 -13.68
CA LEU A 100 -11.49 -2.18 -14.05
C LEU A 100 -12.20 -1.00 -14.74
N ARG A 101 -12.98 -1.26 -15.79
CA ARG A 101 -13.67 -0.22 -16.57
C ARG A 101 -14.57 0.67 -15.70
N LYS A 102 -15.27 0.08 -14.74
CA LYS A 102 -16.12 0.84 -13.80
C LYS A 102 -15.27 1.73 -12.90
N ARG A 103 -14.21 1.19 -12.27
CA ARG A 103 -13.34 1.95 -11.36
C ARG A 103 -12.54 3.04 -12.08
N LEU A 104 -12.12 2.78 -13.31
CA LEU A 104 -11.43 3.76 -14.13
C LEU A 104 -12.34 4.94 -14.49
N LYS A 105 -13.62 4.68 -14.83
CA LYS A 105 -14.63 5.75 -15.01
C LYS A 105 -14.84 6.59 -13.76
N GLU A 106 -14.86 5.96 -12.58
CA GLU A 106 -14.97 6.68 -11.30
C GLU A 106 -13.76 7.61 -11.07
N GLN A 107 -12.54 7.17 -11.40
CA GLN A 107 -11.35 8.01 -11.27
C GLN A 107 -11.29 9.13 -12.32
N LEU A 108 -11.68 8.86 -13.56
CA LEU A 108 -11.81 9.89 -14.61
C LEU A 108 -12.76 11.01 -14.16
N ALA A 109 -13.95 10.66 -13.67
CA ALA A 109 -14.91 11.63 -13.18
C ALA A 109 -14.40 12.44 -11.98
N ARG A 110 -13.57 11.84 -11.11
CA ARG A 110 -12.91 12.56 -10.01
C ARG A 110 -11.84 13.51 -10.51
N ALA A 111 -10.99 13.06 -11.43
CA ALA A 111 -9.94 13.86 -12.03
C ALA A 111 -10.52 15.08 -12.77
N GLU A 112 -11.62 14.91 -13.51
CA GLU A 112 -12.33 16.03 -14.15
C GLU A 112 -12.93 17.01 -13.14
N ARG A 113 -13.50 16.50 -12.04
CA ARG A 113 -14.18 17.34 -11.05
C ARG A 113 -13.23 18.11 -10.13
N TYR A 114 -12.13 17.47 -9.74
CA TYR A 114 -11.24 17.97 -8.69
C TYR A 114 -9.84 18.32 -9.20
N SER A 115 -9.56 18.12 -10.50
CA SER A 115 -8.23 18.30 -11.09
C SER A 115 -7.14 17.46 -10.40
N GLU A 116 -7.54 16.34 -9.79
CA GLU A 116 -6.63 15.43 -9.11
C GLU A 116 -6.13 14.35 -10.08
N PRO A 117 -4.81 14.22 -10.29
CA PRO A 117 -4.31 13.22 -11.21
C PRO A 117 -4.39 11.82 -10.63
N PHE A 118 -4.53 10.83 -11.50
CA PHE A 118 -4.25 9.43 -11.17
C PHE A 118 -3.37 8.82 -12.25
N SER A 119 -2.59 7.81 -11.87
CA SER A 119 -1.80 7.02 -12.82
C SER A 119 -2.45 5.65 -13.02
N LEU A 120 -2.42 5.18 -14.26
CA LEU A 120 -2.82 3.83 -14.64
C LEU A 120 -1.57 3.09 -15.11
N MET A 121 -1.31 1.94 -14.49
CA MET A 121 -0.14 1.12 -14.74
C MET A 121 -0.56 -0.28 -15.15
N PHE A 122 0.11 -0.84 -16.14
CA PHE A 122 -0.03 -2.23 -16.56
C PHE A 122 1.29 -2.94 -16.40
N VAL A 123 1.23 -4.15 -15.85
CA VAL A 123 2.36 -5.03 -15.58
C VAL A 123 2.06 -6.35 -16.26
N SER A 124 2.77 -6.67 -17.34
CA SER A 124 2.59 -7.91 -18.09
C SER A 124 3.74 -8.86 -17.82
N LEU A 125 3.42 -10.12 -17.54
CA LEU A 125 4.41 -11.20 -17.44
C LEU A 125 4.62 -11.88 -18.79
N SER A 126 5.84 -12.36 -19.04
CA SER A 126 6.15 -13.13 -20.25
C SER A 126 5.29 -14.42 -20.37
N GLU A 127 5.26 -15.03 -21.56
CA GLU A 127 4.52 -16.27 -21.77
C GLU A 127 5.07 -17.48 -20.98
N ASN A 128 6.34 -17.41 -20.59
CA ASN A 128 7.02 -18.43 -19.78
C ASN A 128 6.70 -18.31 -18.29
N ALA A 129 5.98 -17.26 -17.87
CA ALA A 129 5.56 -17.10 -16.50
C ALA A 129 4.52 -18.16 -16.11
N ASP A 130 4.81 -18.88 -15.03
CA ASP A 130 3.88 -19.78 -14.37
C ASP A 130 3.08 -19.08 -13.25
N ALA A 131 2.23 -19.85 -12.56
CA ALA A 131 1.42 -19.35 -11.46
C ALA A 131 2.24 -18.86 -10.26
N ILE A 132 3.43 -19.42 -10.03
CA ILE A 132 4.31 -19.03 -8.91
C ILE A 132 4.89 -17.64 -9.19
N HIS A 133 5.36 -17.39 -10.42
CA HIS A 133 5.83 -16.07 -10.83
C HIS A 133 4.72 -15.03 -10.75
N HIS A 134 3.50 -15.38 -11.17
CA HIS A 134 2.34 -14.50 -11.06
C HIS A 134 2.02 -14.16 -9.61
N GLN A 135 1.96 -15.15 -8.72
CA GLN A 135 1.70 -14.92 -7.30
C GLN A 135 2.80 -14.06 -6.66
N GLY A 136 4.08 -14.36 -6.95
CA GLY A 136 5.20 -13.57 -6.44
C GLY A 136 5.19 -12.12 -6.92
N LEU A 137 4.76 -11.86 -8.16
CA LEU A 137 4.54 -10.49 -8.64
C LEU A 137 3.42 -9.80 -7.85
N VAL A 138 2.28 -10.47 -7.66
CA VAL A 138 1.16 -9.92 -6.91
C VAL A 138 1.58 -9.59 -5.48
N ASP A 139 2.25 -10.50 -4.79
CA ASP A 139 2.72 -10.28 -3.41
C ASP A 139 3.67 -9.08 -3.34
N LEU A 140 4.63 -8.99 -4.27
CA LEU A 140 5.54 -7.86 -4.39
C LEU A 140 4.82 -6.53 -4.61
N LEU A 141 3.79 -6.51 -5.47
CA LEU A 141 2.97 -5.33 -5.70
C LEU A 141 2.20 -4.95 -4.44
N MET A 142 1.54 -5.92 -3.79
CA MET A 142 0.74 -5.72 -2.59
C MET A 142 1.55 -5.14 -1.42
N GLU A 143 2.84 -5.49 -1.30
CA GLU A 143 3.75 -4.94 -0.29
C GLU A 143 4.15 -3.47 -0.54
N ARG A 144 3.99 -2.96 -1.77
CA ARG A 144 4.49 -1.64 -2.19
C ARG A 144 3.39 -0.65 -2.52
N LEU A 145 2.21 -1.15 -2.81
CA LEU A 145 1.05 -0.36 -3.12
C LEU A 145 0.40 0.16 -1.84
N ARG A 146 -0.16 1.36 -1.93
CA ARG A 146 -0.92 1.98 -0.86
C ARG A 146 -2.30 1.34 -0.80
N ARG A 147 -2.94 1.45 0.36
CA ARG A 147 -4.34 1.02 0.54
C ARG A 147 -5.32 1.64 -0.47
N SER A 148 -5.06 2.88 -0.89
CA SER A 148 -5.89 3.59 -1.87
C SER A 148 -5.74 3.08 -3.30
N ASP A 149 -4.62 2.40 -3.58
CA ASP A 149 -4.34 1.87 -4.90
C ASP A 149 -5.26 0.67 -5.15
N MET A 150 -5.57 0.42 -6.42
CA MET A 150 -6.48 -0.66 -6.80
C MET A 150 -5.77 -1.60 -7.75
N VAL A 151 -5.76 -2.89 -7.43
CA VAL A 151 -5.10 -3.92 -8.22
C VAL A 151 -6.15 -4.78 -8.91
N PHE A 152 -6.00 -4.96 -10.21
CA PHE A 152 -6.90 -5.77 -11.03
C PHE A 152 -6.12 -6.88 -11.72
N LEU A 153 -6.54 -8.13 -11.50
CA LEU A 153 -5.94 -9.27 -12.16
C LEU A 153 -6.65 -9.57 -13.47
N TYR A 154 -5.87 -9.75 -14.54
CA TYR A 154 -6.37 -10.09 -15.86
C TYR A 154 -5.44 -11.07 -16.58
N ARG A 155 -5.71 -12.37 -16.41
CA ARG A 155 -4.90 -13.47 -16.98
C ARG A 155 -3.42 -13.35 -16.58
N ARG A 156 -2.54 -12.94 -17.50
CA ARG A 156 -1.09 -12.75 -17.30
C ARG A 156 -0.69 -11.28 -17.11
N ARG A 157 -1.68 -10.41 -16.96
CA ARG A 157 -1.50 -8.96 -16.82
C ARG A 157 -2.11 -8.51 -15.50
N VAL A 158 -1.45 -7.55 -14.86
CA VAL A 158 -1.95 -6.85 -13.68
C VAL A 158 -2.14 -5.38 -14.05
N ALA A 159 -3.36 -4.88 -13.90
CA ALA A 159 -3.67 -3.48 -14.07
C ALA A 159 -3.78 -2.81 -12.70
N ILE A 160 -3.22 -1.62 -12.55
CA ILE A 160 -3.14 -0.92 -11.27
C ILE A 160 -3.56 0.53 -11.48
N ILE A 161 -4.53 0.97 -10.70
CA ILE A 161 -4.93 2.38 -10.62
C ILE A 161 -4.28 2.96 -9.37
N LEU A 162 -3.58 4.08 -9.53
CA LEU A 162 -2.85 4.82 -8.50
C LEU A 162 -3.51 6.20 -8.31
N PRO A 163 -4.53 6.34 -7.45
CA PRO A 163 -5.16 7.64 -7.19
C PRO A 163 -4.16 8.68 -6.67
N HIS A 164 -4.40 9.95 -6.96
CA HIS A 164 -3.58 11.10 -6.52
C HIS A 164 -2.08 10.97 -6.85
N THR A 165 -1.76 10.21 -7.90
CA THR A 165 -0.39 9.88 -8.28
C THR A 165 -0.12 10.46 -9.65
N ASN A 166 0.87 11.34 -9.72
CA ASN A 166 1.35 11.90 -10.98
C ASN A 166 2.39 10.98 -11.64
N GLU A 167 2.74 11.30 -12.88
CA GLU A 167 3.65 10.51 -13.71
C GLU A 167 4.99 10.25 -13.03
N LYS A 168 5.67 11.29 -12.54
CA LYS A 168 6.97 11.16 -11.86
C LYS A 168 6.92 10.22 -10.65
N ALA A 169 5.85 10.29 -9.86
CA ALA A 169 5.69 9.40 -8.71
C ALA A 169 5.42 7.95 -9.14
N ALA A 170 4.64 7.75 -10.20
CA ALA A 170 4.37 6.43 -10.77
C ALA A 170 5.64 5.81 -11.39
N GLU A 171 6.44 6.60 -12.12
CA GLU A 171 7.74 6.17 -12.64
C GLU A 171 8.69 5.73 -11.52
N GLY A 172 8.74 6.49 -10.42
CA GLY A 172 9.52 6.11 -9.24
C GLY A 172 9.05 4.79 -8.61
N LEU A 173 7.73 4.55 -8.57
CA LEU A 173 7.17 3.28 -8.11
C LEU A 173 7.54 2.12 -9.06
N ILE A 174 7.46 2.33 -10.37
CA ILE A 174 7.82 1.35 -11.39
C ILE A 174 9.29 0.97 -11.28
N ALA A 175 10.18 1.96 -11.15
CA ALA A 175 11.60 1.71 -10.97
C ALA A 175 11.85 0.82 -9.75
N ARG A 176 11.18 1.09 -8.62
CA ARG A 176 11.30 0.25 -7.41
C ARG A 176 10.76 -1.16 -7.63
N ILE A 177 9.57 -1.30 -8.24
CA ILE A 177 8.97 -2.60 -8.55
C ILE A 177 9.90 -3.41 -9.45
N ARG A 178 10.47 -2.80 -10.49
CA ARG A 178 11.42 -3.45 -11.40
C ARG A 178 12.68 -3.92 -10.68
N THR A 179 13.27 -3.07 -9.83
CA THR A 179 14.46 -3.44 -9.03
C THR A 179 14.18 -4.63 -8.13
N LEU A 180 13.03 -4.65 -7.46
CA LEU A 180 12.64 -5.76 -6.59
C LEU A 180 12.31 -7.03 -7.37
N ALA A 181 11.56 -6.89 -8.46
CA ALA A 181 11.21 -8.00 -9.32
C ALA A 181 12.45 -8.64 -9.94
N ALA A 182 13.46 -7.85 -10.33
CA ALA A 182 14.72 -8.38 -10.83
C ALA A 182 15.48 -9.23 -9.79
N ALA A 183 15.22 -9.04 -8.49
CA ALA A 183 15.82 -9.83 -7.42
C ALA A 183 15.03 -11.11 -7.08
N THR A 184 13.74 -11.17 -7.41
CA THR A 184 12.84 -12.27 -7.01
C THR A 184 12.32 -13.10 -8.18
N ILE A 185 12.23 -12.51 -9.36
CA ILE A 185 11.66 -13.08 -10.58
C ILE A 185 12.78 -13.19 -11.61
N PRO A 186 12.96 -14.35 -12.28
CA PRO A 186 14.00 -14.51 -13.30
C PRO A 186 13.89 -13.47 -14.42
N ALA A 187 15.03 -12.98 -14.92
CA ALA A 187 15.06 -11.97 -15.98
C ALA A 187 14.40 -12.41 -17.30
N GLU A 188 14.22 -13.71 -17.50
CA GLU A 188 13.54 -14.28 -18.67
C GLU A 188 12.02 -14.08 -18.61
N VAL A 189 11.52 -13.81 -17.40
CA VAL A 189 10.09 -13.57 -17.11
C VAL A 189 9.73 -12.08 -17.26
N VAL A 190 10.68 -11.27 -17.77
CA VAL A 190 10.68 -9.80 -17.73
C VAL A 190 9.35 -9.15 -18.06
N ILE A 191 9.13 -8.11 -17.28
CA ILE A 191 7.89 -7.40 -17.04
C ILE A 191 7.81 -6.22 -18.02
N GLU A 192 6.92 -6.29 -19.00
CA GLU A 192 6.54 -5.07 -19.70
C GLU A 192 5.73 -4.22 -18.73
N THR A 193 6.23 -3.00 -18.45
CA THR A 193 5.50 -2.04 -17.61
C THR A 193 5.14 -0.84 -18.45
N LEU A 194 3.85 -0.56 -18.53
CA LEU A 194 3.30 0.61 -19.19
C LEU A 194 2.64 1.49 -18.14
N VAL A 195 2.85 2.80 -18.24
CA VAL A 195 2.23 3.76 -17.33
C VAL A 195 1.77 4.97 -18.11
N ARG A 196 0.58 5.45 -17.76
CA ARG A 196 0.05 6.73 -18.22
C ARG A 196 -0.67 7.42 -17.07
N THR A 197 -0.66 8.75 -17.11
CA THR A 197 -1.33 9.58 -16.11
C THR A 197 -2.50 10.30 -16.74
N TYR A 198 -3.57 10.53 -15.98
CA TYR A 198 -4.66 11.40 -16.38
C TYR A 198 -4.99 12.40 -15.26
N PRO A 199 -5.21 13.70 -15.57
CA PRO A 199 -5.00 14.31 -16.88
C PRO A 199 -3.50 14.38 -17.24
N SER A 200 -3.18 14.23 -18.52
CA SER A 200 -1.84 14.43 -19.09
C SER A 200 -1.93 14.89 -20.54
N GLY A 201 -0.79 15.29 -21.13
CA GLY A 201 -0.74 15.65 -22.55
C GLY A 201 -0.98 14.46 -23.50
N ASP A 202 -0.92 13.23 -23.01
CA ASP A 202 -1.09 12.01 -23.82
C ASP A 202 -2.56 11.69 -24.12
N PHE A 203 -3.49 12.28 -23.35
CA PHE A 203 -4.92 12.04 -23.49
C PHE A 203 -5.67 13.37 -23.60
N ALA A 204 -6.24 13.65 -24.77
CA ALA A 204 -7.10 14.81 -24.97
C ALA A 204 -8.46 14.60 -24.29
N HIS A 205 -8.94 13.35 -24.23
CA HIS A 205 -10.27 13.03 -23.72
C HIS A 205 -10.27 11.82 -22.77
N PRO A 206 -11.15 11.78 -21.75
CA PRO A 206 -11.27 10.63 -20.84
C PRO A 206 -11.56 9.29 -21.54
N ALA A 207 -12.24 9.33 -22.69
CA ALA A 207 -12.55 8.15 -23.49
C ALA A 207 -11.28 7.45 -23.99
N GLU A 208 -10.26 8.22 -24.36
CA GLU A 208 -8.98 7.68 -24.86
C GLU A 208 -8.25 6.88 -23.77
N VAL A 209 -8.40 7.26 -22.49
CA VAL A 209 -7.86 6.51 -21.35
C VAL A 209 -8.51 5.13 -21.25
N LEU A 210 -9.83 5.05 -21.46
CA LEU A 210 -10.58 3.79 -21.42
C LEU A 210 -10.20 2.88 -22.58
N ASP A 211 -10.10 3.44 -23.78
CA ASP A 211 -9.75 2.69 -24.99
C ASP A 211 -8.30 2.18 -24.88
N TRP A 212 -7.37 3.03 -24.45
CA TRP A 212 -5.99 2.64 -24.19
C TRP A 212 -5.90 1.51 -23.14
N ALA A 213 -6.66 1.62 -22.05
CA ALA A 213 -6.70 0.60 -21.01
C ALA A 213 -7.24 -0.74 -21.53
N GLU A 214 -8.25 -0.73 -22.39
CA GLU A 214 -8.78 -1.94 -23.02
C GLU A 214 -7.78 -2.59 -23.98
N ASP A 215 -7.06 -1.78 -24.76
CA ASP A 215 -6.01 -2.28 -25.65
C ASP A 215 -4.86 -2.92 -24.86
N GLN A 216 -4.52 -2.40 -23.68
CA GLN A 216 -3.53 -3.02 -22.80
C GLN A 216 -4.01 -4.32 -22.14
N LEU A 217 -5.30 -4.65 -22.21
CA LEU A 217 -5.84 -5.91 -21.69
C LEU A 217 -6.06 -6.98 -22.78
N ARG A 218 -6.05 -6.59 -24.06
CA ARG A 218 -6.17 -7.53 -25.18
C ARG A 218 -4.91 -8.39 -25.34
#